data_AF-A0A7V9ATP1-F1
#
_entry.id   AF-A0A7V9ATP1-F1
#
_cell.length_a   1.000
_cell.length_b   1.000
_cell.length_c   1.000
_cell.angle_alpha   90.00
_cell.angle_beta   90.00
_cell.angle_gamma   90.00
#
_symmetry.space_group_name_H-M   'P 1'
#
loop_
_entity.id
_entity.type
_entity.pdbx_description
1 polymer ?
#
loop_
_entity_poly.entity_id
_entity_poly.type
_entity_poly.pdbx_seq_one_letter_code
_entity_poly.pdbx_strand_id
1 'polypeptide(L)' 'MTINGRTLHQVGLPYHFGGRGLVKGDVVNDLVAISQEPNVRIMEAKALVCSVHVSTSYVARKPV' A
#
# COMPACT_ATOMS: atom_id res chain seq x y z
N MET A 1 1.50 -5.84 -17.37
CA MET A 1 2.18 -5.07 -18.43
C MET A 1 3.52 -5.72 -18.71
N THR A 2 4.07 -5.66 -19.93
CA THR A 2 5.42 -6.17 -20.21
C THR A 2 6.39 -4.99 -20.41
N ILE A 3 7.51 -4.98 -19.69
CA ILE A 3 8.57 -3.96 -19.77
C ILE A 3 9.92 -4.68 -19.83
N ASN A 4 10.79 -4.33 -20.78
CA ASN A 4 12.11 -4.96 -20.96
C ASN A 4 12.06 -6.49 -20.98
N GLY A 5 11.02 -7.07 -21.62
CA GLY A 5 10.81 -8.52 -21.68
C GLY A 5 10.33 -9.17 -20.38
N ARG A 6 10.04 -8.39 -19.32
CA ARG A 6 9.55 -8.88 -18.03
C ARG A 6 8.10 -8.45 -17.80
N THR A 7 7.31 -9.34 -17.22
CA THR A 7 5.96 -9.01 -16.76
C THR A 7 6.04 -8.16 -15.48
N LEU A 8 5.49 -6.95 -15.54
CA LEU A 8 5.26 -6.08 -14.40
C LEU A 8 3.80 -6.17 -13.96
N HIS A 9 3.60 -6.42 -12.67
CA HIS A 9 2.30 -6.38 -11.99
C HIS A 9 2.16 -5.05 -11.25
N GLN A 10 1.02 -4.40 -11.41
CA GLN A 10 0.69 -3.18 -10.68
C GLN A 10 -0.35 -3.50 -9.61
N VAL A 11 -0.09 -3.07 -8.38
CA VAL A 11 -0.97 -3.26 -7.24
C VAL A 11 -1.44 -1.88 -6.76
N GLY A 12 -2.75 -1.69 -6.72
CA GLY A 12 -3.35 -0.46 -6.18
C GLY A 12 -3.72 -0.63 -4.72
N LEU A 13 -3.36 0.35 -3.88
CA LEU A 13 -3.69 0.37 -2.46
C LEU A 13 -4.51 1.64 -2.15
N PRO A 14 -5.75 1.52 -1.64
CA PRO A 14 -6.57 2.67 -1.28
C PRO A 14 -6.10 3.31 0.04
N TYR A 15 -5.88 4.62 0.04
CA TYR A 15 -5.29 5.37 1.16
C TYR A 15 -6.32 5.90 2.18
N HIS A 16 -7.58 5.47 2.10
CA HIS A 16 -8.69 6.00 2.91
C HIS A 16 -8.98 5.19 4.18
N PHE A 17 -8.27 4.09 4.43
CA PHE A 17 -8.51 3.21 5.55
C PHE A 17 -7.51 3.45 6.69
N GLY A 18 -7.90 3.04 7.90
CA GLY A 18 -7.07 3.08 9.09
C GLY A 18 -7.73 2.38 10.27
N GLY A 19 -7.11 2.46 11.46
CA GLY A 19 -7.58 1.76 12.66
C GLY A 19 -8.89 2.29 13.27
N ARG A 20 -9.43 3.41 12.76
CA ARG A 20 -10.66 4.05 13.25
C ARG A 20 -11.62 4.29 12.09
N GLY A 21 -12.92 4.04 12.33
CA GLY A 21 -13.98 4.19 11.33
C GLY A 21 -14.99 3.04 11.39
N LEU A 22 -16.06 3.16 10.60
CA LEU A 22 -17.09 2.10 10.46
C LEU A 22 -16.50 0.82 9.86
N VAL A 23 -15.59 0.98 8.88
CA VAL A 23 -14.80 -0.10 8.31
C VAL A 23 -13.37 0.09 8.79
N LYS A 24 -12.85 -0.89 9.54
CA LYS A 24 -11.48 -0.87 10.05
C LYS A 24 -10.54 -1.54 9.04
N GLY A 25 -9.35 -0.97 8.90
CA GLY A 25 -8.26 -1.51 8.10
C GLY A 25 -6.93 -1.07 8.70
N ASP A 26 -5.95 -0.84 7.84
CA ASP A 26 -4.64 -0.34 8.24
C ASP A 26 -4.18 0.82 7.34
N VAL A 27 -3.13 1.51 7.76
CA VAL A 27 -2.61 2.71 7.09
C VAL A 27 -1.63 2.32 5.98
N VAL A 28 -1.99 2.58 4.72
CA VAL A 28 -1.13 2.26 3.55
C VAL A 28 0.20 3.02 3.58
N ASN A 29 0.21 4.23 4.14
CA ASN A 29 1.41 5.05 4.22
C ASN A 29 2.54 4.43 5.06
N ASP A 30 2.25 3.44 5.91
CA ASP A 30 3.28 2.73 6.68
C ASP A 30 4.19 1.88 5.78
N LEU A 31 3.76 1.58 4.56
CA LEU A 31 4.55 0.87 3.55
C LEU A 31 5.49 1.78 2.74
N VAL A 32 5.32 3.10 2.85
CA VAL A 32 6.02 4.08 2.01
C VAL A 32 7.34 4.47 2.67
N ALA A 33 8.44 4.36 1.94
CA ALA A 33 9.73 4.84 2.40
C ALA A 33 9.73 6.37 2.52
N ILE A 34 10.33 6.89 3.59
CA ILE A 34 10.48 8.34 3.75
C ILE A 34 11.62 8.81 2.83
N SER A 35 11.24 9.25 1.63
CA SER A 35 12.14 9.84 0.64
C SER A 35 11.43 10.99 -0.05
N GLN A 36 12.12 12.12 -0.16
CA GLN A 36 11.58 13.36 -0.70
C GLN A 36 12.39 13.78 -1.92
N GLU A 37 11.70 14.29 -2.95
CA GLU A 37 12.39 14.82 -4.11
C GLU A 37 13.11 16.16 -3.77
N PRO A 38 14.30 16.43 -4.33
CA PRO A 38 15.15 17.57 -3.96
C PRO A 38 14.58 18.99 -4.13
N ASN A 39 13.67 19.26 -5.08
CA ASN A 39 13.24 20.64 -5.39
C ASN A 39 12.09 21.13 -4.50
N VAL A 40 11.05 20.31 -4.28
CA VAL A 40 9.80 20.65 -3.57
C VAL A 40 9.49 19.71 -2.42
N ARG A 41 10.37 18.74 -2.13
CA ARG A 41 10.30 17.90 -0.92
C ARG A 41 9.04 17.02 -0.80
N ILE A 42 8.39 16.72 -1.92
CA ILE A 42 7.21 15.84 -1.94
C ILE A 42 7.68 14.39 -1.82
N MET A 43 6.96 13.60 -1.01
CA MET A 43 7.25 12.18 -0.82
C MET A 43 6.81 11.35 -2.02
N GLU A 44 7.65 10.39 -2.41
CA GLU A 44 7.27 9.38 -3.39
C GLU A 44 6.30 8.38 -2.75
N ALA A 45 5.04 8.38 -3.19
CA ALA A 45 3.98 7.50 -2.69
C ALA A 45 3.15 6.86 -3.80
N LYS A 46 3.51 7.09 -5.07
CA LYS A 46 2.77 6.59 -6.23
C LYS A 46 3.43 5.37 -6.87
N ALA A 47 4.73 5.20 -6.67
CA ALA A 47 5.49 4.04 -7.14
C ALA A 47 6.37 3.46 -6.02
N LEU A 48 6.09 2.21 -5.66
CA LEU A 48 6.88 1.43 -4.72
C LEU A 48 6.91 -0.04 -5.15
N VAL A 49 7.88 -0.79 -4.65
CA VAL A 49 7.98 -2.23 -4.86
C VAL A 49 7.42 -2.94 -3.64
N CYS A 50 6.57 -3.93 -3.87
CA CYS A 50 6.00 -4.76 -2.81
C CYS A 50 5.98 -6.23 -3.22
N SER A 51 5.83 -7.10 -2.23
CA SER A 51 5.51 -8.49 -2.42
C SER A 51 4.10 -8.75 -1.87
N VAL A 52 3.29 -9.48 -2.64
CA VAL A 52 1.94 -9.86 -2.24
C VAL A 52 1.96 -11.32 -1.81
N HIS A 53 1.50 -11.56 -0.59
CA HIS A 53 1.43 -12.90 -0.01
C HIS A 53 -0.03 -13.21 0.35
N VAL A 54 -0.43 -14.46 0.12
CA VAL A 54 -1.70 -14.96 0.64
C VAL A 54 -1.55 -15.09 2.15
N SER A 55 -2.39 -14.35 2.89
CA SER A 55 -2.54 -14.58 4.32
C SER A 55 -3.62 -15.63 4.55
N THR A 56 -3.30 -16.69 5.28
CA THR A 56 -4.28 -17.69 5.76
C THR A 56 -4.98 -17.25 7.04
N SER A 57 -4.53 -16.17 7.68
CA SER A 57 -5.10 -15.62 8.91
C SER A 57 -6.00 -14.42 8.61
N TYR A 58 -7.20 -14.66 8.09
CA TYR A 58 -8.28 -13.68 8.15
C TYR A 58 -9.31 -14.12 9.20
N VAL A 59 -9.15 -13.64 10.44
CA VAL A 59 -10.22 -13.69 11.43
C VAL A 59 -10.96 -12.36 11.33
N ALA A 60 -12.18 -12.38 10.78
CA ALA A 60 -13.08 -11.24 10.83
C ALA A 60 -13.29 -10.85 12.30
N ARG A 61 -12.61 -9.81 12.77
CA ARG A 61 -12.89 -9.23 14.09
C ARG A 61 -14.31 -8.67 14.02
N LYS A 62 -15.22 -9.22 14.83
CA LYS A 62 -16.59 -8.70 14.96
C LYS A 62 -16.54 -7.20 15.27
N PRO A 63 -17.41 -6.38 14.66
CA PRO A 63 -17.61 -5.02 15.13
C PRO A 63 -18.12 -5.10 16.58
N VAL A 64 -17.50 -4.33 17.46
CA VAL A 64 -18.02 -4.05 18.81
C VAL A 64 -19.19 -3.10 18.66
#